data_AF-A0A2N6SH98-F1
#
_entry.id   AF-A0A2N6SH98-F1
#
_cell.length_a   1.000
_cell.length_b   1.000
_cell.length_c   1.000
_cell.angle_alpha   90.00
_cell.angle_beta   90.00
_cell.angle_gamma   90.00
#
_symmetry.space_group_name_H-M   'P 1'
#
loop_
_entity.id
_entity.type
_entity.pdbx_description
1 polymer ?
#
loop_
_entity_poly.entity_id
_entity_poly.type
_entity_poly.pdbx_seq_one_letter_code
_entity_poly.pdbx_strand_id
1 'polypeptide(L)' 'MNIFKLTVLFIMILLSNFALLKVDFGKFFKKNSTKEIKIFVSILSLALGYVSYMTIITIYELSLNLFK' A
#
# COMPACT_ATOMS: atom_id res chain seq x y z
N MET A 1 -13.02 13.88 -1.16
CA MET A 1 -12.79 13.25 0.16
C MET A 1 -11.42 13.70 0.64
N ASN A 2 -11.26 14.19 1.88
CA ASN A 2 -9.95 14.67 2.35
C ASN A 2 -8.89 13.56 2.13
N ILE A 3 -7.70 13.91 1.63
CA ILE A 3 -6.60 12.97 1.32
C ILE A 3 -6.39 11.99 2.48
N PHE A 4 -6.44 12.49 3.71
CA PHE A 4 -6.34 11.70 4.93
C PHE A 4 -7.39 10.58 5.03
N LYS A 5 -8.65 10.87 4.70
CA LYS A 5 -9.74 9.89 4.72
C LYS A 5 -9.55 8.82 3.63
N LEU A 6 -9.00 9.19 2.48
CA LEU A 6 -8.71 8.25 1.39
C LEU A 6 -7.54 7.31 1.77
N THR A 7 -6.50 7.84 2.40
CA THR A 7 -5.35 7.05 2.89
C THR A 7 -5.80 6.03 3.94
N VAL A 8 -6.64 6.44 4.90
CA VAL A 8 -7.17 5.56 5.94
C VAL A 8 -8.03 4.44 5.33
N LEU A 9 -8.90 4.77 4.36
CA LEU A 9 -9.71 3.79 3.65
C LEU A 9 -8.83 2.77 2.91
N PHE A 10 -7.78 3.23 2.23
CA PHE A 10 -6.85 2.36 1.51
C PHE A 10 -6.09 1.41 2.45
N ILE A 11 -5.62 1.90 3.60
CA ILE A 11 -4.98 1.07 4.64
C ILE A 11 -5.95 0.02 5.18
N MET A 12 -7.20 0.39 5.43
CA MET A 12 -8.24 -0.56 5.88
C MET A 12 -8.49 -1.66 4.84
N ILE A 13 -8.54 -1.32 3.56
CA ILE A 13 -8.70 -2.30 2.47
C ILE A 13 -7.49 -3.25 2.40
N LEU A 14 -6.26 -2.74 2.55
CA LEU A 14 -5.06 -3.57 2.58
C LEU A 14 -5.05 -4.54 3.76
N LEU A 15 -5.38 -4.06 4.96
CA LEU A 15 -5.48 -4.89 6.17
C LEU A 15 -6.58 -5.95 6.06
N SER A 16 -7.73 -5.60 5.50
CA SER A 16 -8.84 -6.54 5.28
C SER A 16 -8.44 -7.65 4.30
N ASN A 17 -7.74 -7.31 3.21
CA ASN A 17 -7.23 -8.31 2.26
C ASN A 17 -6.15 -9.20 2.91
N PHE A 18 -5.33 -8.64 3.78
CA PHE A 18 -4.33 -9.39 4.55
C PHE A 18 -4.97 -10.44 5.47
N ALA A 19 -6.02 -10.05 6.21
CA ALA A 19 -6.74 -10.96 7.11
C ALA A 19 -7.37 -12.15 6.36
N LEU A 20 -7.83 -11.93 5.12
CA LEU A 20 -8.41 -12.99 4.29
C LEU A 20 -7.37 -13.99 3.78
N LEU A 21 -6.10 -13.59 3.64
CA LEU A 21 -5.04 -14.43 3.06
C LEU A 21 -4.51 -15.51 4.02
N LYS A 22 -5.00 -15.59 5.28
CA LYS A 22 -4.57 -16.56 6.31
C LYS A 22 -3.05 -16.75 6.34
N VAL A 23 -2.31 -15.65 6.34
CA VAL A 23 -0.84 -15.67 6.31
C VAL A 23 -0.32 -16.17 7.66
N ASP A 24 0.48 -17.24 7.62
CA ASP A 24 1.15 -17.78 8.78
C ASP A 24 2.52 -17.11 8.95
N PHE A 25 2.57 -16.09 9.81
CA PHE A 25 3.79 -15.33 10.07
C PHE A 25 4.95 -16.19 10.63
N GLY A 26 4.65 -17.34 11.26
CA GLY A 26 5.68 -18.26 11.74
C GLY A 26 6.39 -19.02 10.61
N LYS A 27 5.78 -19.09 9.43
CA LYS A 27 6.41 -19.67 8.24
C LYS A 27 7.24 -18.66 7.47
N PHE A 28 6.97 -17.37 7.64
CA PHE A 28 7.59 -16.26 6.90
C PHE A 28 9.13 -16.28 6.88
N PHE A 29 9.75 -16.70 8.00
CA PHE A 29 11.21 -16.79 8.15
C PHE A 29 11.79 -18.17 7.81
N LYS A 30 10.96 -19.13 7.38
CA LYS A 30 11.43 -20.45 6.93
C LYS A 30 11.99 -20.34 5.52
N LYS A 31 13.11 -21.02 5.29
CA LYS A 31 13.88 -21.02 4.03
C LYS A 31 13.07 -21.36 2.77
N ASN A 32 11.88 -21.99 2.91
CA ASN A 32 10.97 -22.38 1.81
C ASN A 32 9.65 -21.60 1.74
N SER A 33 9.51 -20.47 2.44
CA SER A 33 8.24 -19.69 2.53
C SER A 33 7.96 -18.82 1.30
N THR A 34 8.09 -19.38 0.10
CA THR A 34 7.95 -18.64 -1.17
C THR A 34 6.57 -18.03 -1.37
N LYS A 35 5.51 -18.63 -0.80
CA LYS A 35 4.14 -18.13 -0.89
C LYS A 35 3.95 -16.88 -0.03
N GLU A 36 4.38 -16.94 1.23
CA GLU A 36 4.23 -15.88 2.21
C GLU A 36 5.08 -14.66 1.82
N ILE A 37 6.31 -14.89 1.34
CA ILE A 37 7.17 -13.83 0.81
C ILE A 37 6.53 -13.14 -0.41
N LYS A 38 5.94 -13.89 -1.35
CA LYS A 38 5.23 -13.30 -2.51
C LYS A 38 4.05 -12.44 -2.09
N ILE A 39 3.28 -12.89 -1.11
CA ILE A 39 2.13 -12.14 -0.58
C ILE A 39 2.60 -10.81 0.03
N PHE A 40 3.67 -10.83 0.83
CA PHE A 40 4.22 -9.62 1.42
C PHE A 40 4.80 -8.66 0.39
N VAL A 41 5.58 -9.15 -0.58
CA VAL A 41 6.13 -8.31 -1.66
C VAL A 41 5.00 -7.64 -2.46
N SER A 42 3.90 -8.37 -2.71
CA SER A 42 2.73 -7.80 -3.40
C SER A 42 2.07 -6.69 -2.59
N ILE A 43 1.93 -6.87 -1.27
CA ILE A 43 1.37 -5.85 -0.36
C ILE A 43 2.27 -4.62 -0.29
N LEU A 44 3.59 -4.84 -0.15
CA LEU A 44 4.57 -3.75 -0.10
C LEU A 44 4.55 -2.95 -1.40
N SER A 45 4.43 -3.63 -2.54
CA SER A 45 4.29 -2.99 -3.85
C SER A 45 3.01 -2.15 -3.96
N LEU A 46 1.88 -2.65 -3.47
CA LEU A 46 0.62 -1.90 -3.45
C LEU A 46 0.70 -0.65 -2.55
N ALA A 47 1.31 -0.78 -1.36
CA ALA A 47 1.50 0.35 -0.46
C ALA A 47 2.41 1.42 -1.08
N LEU A 48 3.55 1.01 -1.64
CA LEU A 48 4.49 1.93 -2.32
C LEU A 48 3.86 2.59 -3.55
N GLY A 49 3.09 1.83 -4.34
CA GLY A 49 2.38 2.37 -5.51
C GLY A 49 1.37 3.46 -5.11
N TYR A 50 0.62 3.25 -4.03
CA TYR A 50 -0.32 4.23 -3.52
C TYR A 50 0.36 5.50 -2.98
N VAL A 51 1.43 5.35 -2.18
CA VAL A 51 2.21 6.49 -1.67
C VAL A 51 2.81 7.30 -2.82
N SER A 52 3.34 6.62 -3.84
CA SER A 52 3.91 7.27 -5.02
C SER A 52 2.85 8.05 -5.79
N TYR A 53 1.67 7.45 -6.02
CA TYR A 53 0.54 8.10 -6.68
C TYR A 53 0.09 9.38 -5.95
N MET A 54 -0.08 9.31 -4.63
CA MET A 54 -0.49 10.46 -3.83
C MET A 54 0.58 11.56 -3.86
N THR A 55 1.86 11.19 -3.85
CA THR A 55 2.97 12.14 -3.96
C THR A 55 2.96 12.85 -5.32
N ILE A 56 2.79 12.11 -6.41
CA ILE A 56 2.71 12.66 -7.78
C ILE A 56 1.56 13.65 -7.90
N ILE A 57 0.36 13.29 -7.41
CA ILE A 57 -0.80 14.20 -7.45
C ILE A 57 -0.54 15.47 -6.65
N THR A 58 0.04 15.35 -5.46
CA THR A 58 0.34 16.51 -4.62
C THR A 58 1.32 17.45 -5.31
N ILE A 59 2.36 16.91 -5.96
CA ILE A 59 3.31 17.70 -6.75
C ILE A 59 2.61 18.35 -7.95
N TYR A 60 1.73 17.62 -8.63
CA TYR A 60 0.95 18.15 -9.76
C TYR A 60 0.03 19.31 -9.35
N GLU A 61 -0.72 19.16 -8.27
CA GLU A 61 -1.59 20.21 -7.73
C GLU A 61 -0.80 21.44 -7.27
N LEU A 62 0.37 21.23 -6.62
CA LEU A 62 1.26 22.31 -6.22
C LEU A 62 1.82 23.06 -7.43
N SER A 63 2.25 22.33 -8.46
CA SER A 63 2.70 22.90 -9.74
C SER A 63 1.61 23.75 -10.39
N LEU A 64 0.37 23.24 -10.44
CA LEU A 64 -0.76 23.94 -11.03
C LEU A 64 -1.10 25.25 -10.32
N ASN A 65 -0.92 25.30 -8.99
CA ASN A 65 -1.10 26.52 -8.21
C ASN A 65 0.09 27.50 -8.30
N LEU A 66 1.28 27.05 -8.69
CA LEU A 66 2.45 27.90 -8.91
C LEU A 66 2.42 28.64 -10.27
N PHE A 67 1.74 28.06 -11.27
CA PHE A 67 1.58 28.64 -12.61
C PHE A 67 0.26 29.39 -12.80
N LYS A 68 -0.48 29.67 -11.71
CA LYS A 68 -1.75 30.39 -11.70
C LYS A 68 -1.61 31.71 -10.96
#